data_AF-A0A660SU72-F1
#
_entry.id   AF-A0A660SU72-F1
#
_cell.length_a   1.000
_cell.length_b   1.000
_cell.length_c   1.000
_cell.angle_alpha   90.00
_cell.angle_beta   90.00
_cell.angle_gamma   90.00
#
_symmetry.space_group_name_H-M   'P 1'
#
loop_
_entity.id
_entity.type
_entity.pdbx_description
1 polymer ?
#
loop_
_entity_poly.entity_id
_entity_poly.type
_entity_poly.pdbx_seq_one_letter_code
_entity_poly.pdbx_strand_id
1 'polypeptide(L)' 'AECKVIDGLGMLVNQGIIGIEYWTGITPDAGVMRLALEEVFRQ' A
#
# COMPACT_ATOMS: atom_id res chain seq x y z
N ALA A 1 9.80 -4.26 -27.69
CA ALA A 1 8.94 -3.84 -26.57
C ALA A 1 9.82 -3.78 -25.33
N GLU A 2 9.80 -2.66 -24.60
CA GLU A 2 10.56 -2.51 -23.34
C GLU A 2 9.84 -3.24 -22.19
N CYS A 3 10.59 -3.72 -21.19
CA CYS A 3 10.01 -4.38 -20.01
C CYS A 3 9.38 -3.36 -19.07
N LYS A 4 8.13 -3.57 -18.66
CA LYS A 4 7.48 -2.77 -17.63
C LYS A 4 7.80 -3.33 -16.25
N VAL A 5 8.47 -2.54 -15.41
CA VAL A 5 8.72 -2.89 -14.01
C VAL A 5 7.57 -2.44 -13.11
N ILE A 6 7.39 -3.13 -12.00
CA ILE A 6 6.48 -2.75 -10.91
C ILE A 6 7.27 -2.72 -9.61
N ASP A 7 6.89 -1.82 -8.71
CA ASP A 7 7.41 -1.79 -7.34
C ASP A 7 6.64 -2.75 -6.40
N GLY A 8 7.11 -2.86 -5.16
CA GLY A 8 6.47 -3.66 -4.12
C GLY A 8 5.45 -2.90 -3.25
N LEU A 9 5.24 -1.60 -3.45
CA LEU A 9 4.37 -0.80 -2.58
C LEU A 9 2.91 -1.20 -2.72
N GLY A 10 2.49 -1.54 -3.94
CA GLY A 10 1.15 -2.08 -4.19
C GLY A 10 0.89 -3.35 -3.38
N MET A 11 1.89 -4.23 -3.27
CA MET A 11 1.79 -5.39 -2.38
C MET A 11 1.60 -4.89 -0.94
N LEU A 12 2.52 -4.06 -0.43
CA LEU A 12 2.58 -3.64 0.99
C LEU A 12 1.28 -2.98 1.47
N VAL A 13 0.71 -2.11 0.64
CA VAL A 13 -0.57 -1.46 0.91
C VAL A 13 -1.69 -2.49 1.05
N ASN A 14 -1.83 -3.41 0.10
CA ASN A 14 -2.90 -4.41 0.12
C ASN A 14 -2.82 -5.35 1.33
N GLN A 15 -1.61 -5.71 1.77
CA GLN A 15 -1.42 -6.49 3.00
C GLN A 15 -1.93 -5.73 4.23
N GLY A 16 -1.62 -4.43 4.31
CA GLY A 16 -2.09 -3.56 5.38
C GLY A 16 -3.61 -3.38 5.37
N ILE A 17 -4.23 -3.24 4.19
CA ILE A 17 -5.70 -3.17 4.04
C ILE A 17 -6.34 -4.42 4.64
N ILE A 18 -5.88 -5.61 4.24
CA ILE A 18 -6.39 -6.89 4.75
C ILE A 18 -6.27 -6.95 6.27
N GLY A 19 -5.11 -6.57 6.83
CA GLY A 19 -4.89 -6.60 8.29
C GLY A 19 -5.80 -5.66 9.07
N ILE A 20 -5.92 -4.40 8.62
CA ILE A 20 -6.77 -3.39 9.27
C ILE A 20 -8.24 -3.79 9.17
N GLU A 21 -8.69 -4.22 7.99
CA GLU A 21 -10.08 -4.67 7.78
C GLU A 21 -10.40 -5.89 8.65
N TYR A 22 -9.48 -6.87 8.72
CA TYR A 22 -9.65 -8.06 9.55
C TYR A 22 -9.81 -7.73 11.04
N TRP A 23 -9.05 -6.76 11.57
CA TRP A 23 -9.11 -6.42 13.01
C TRP A 23 -10.21 -5.43 13.37
N THR A 24 -10.57 -4.52 12.45
CA THR A 24 -11.43 -3.37 12.78
C THR A 24 -12.79 -3.41 12.08
N GLY A 25 -12.94 -4.23 11.05
CA GLY A 25 -14.10 -4.21 10.15
C GLY A 25 -14.18 -2.97 9.26
N ILE A 26 -13.16 -2.11 9.25
CA ILE A 26 -13.08 -0.90 8.45
C ILE A 26 -12.13 -1.14 7.28
N THR A 27 -12.57 -0.89 6.05
CA THR A 27 -11.70 -0.88 4.88
C THR A 27 -10.97 0.46 4.78
N PRO A 28 -9.65 0.51 4.97
CA PRO A 28 -8.88 1.75 4.87
C PRO A 28 -8.66 2.18 3.41
N ASP A 29 -8.40 3.47 3.20
CA ASP A 29 -8.12 4.03 1.88
C ASP A 29 -6.70 3.69 1.40
N ALA A 30 -6.60 3.00 0.26
CA ALA A 30 -5.33 2.56 -0.32
C ALA A 30 -4.43 3.73 -0.75
N GLY A 31 -5.01 4.84 -1.22
CA GLY A 31 -4.29 6.02 -1.67
C GLY A 31 -3.57 6.72 -0.51
N VAL A 32 -4.28 6.89 0.61
CA VAL A 32 -3.70 7.46 1.85
C VAL A 32 -2.57 6.58 2.37
N MET A 33 -2.77 5.26 2.43
CA MET A 33 -1.73 4.33 2.87
C MET A 33 -0.48 4.38 1.98
N ARG A 34 -0.67 4.43 0.65
CA ARG A 34 0.43 4.54 -0.30
C ARG A 34 1.20 5.85 -0.12
N LEU A 35 0.51 6.98 -0.04
CA LEU A 35 1.13 8.29 0.14
C LEU A 35 1.98 8.36 1.41
N ALA A 36 1.48 7.77 2.51
CA ALA A 36 2.22 7.70 3.76
C ALA A 36 3.51 6.88 3.64
N LEU A 37 3.47 5.73 2.96
CA LEU A 37 4.66 4.89 2.74
C LEU A 37 5.68 5.58 1.81
N GLU A 38 5.20 6.22 0.75
CA GLU A 38 6.06 6.99 -0.14
C GLU A 38 6.76 8.14 0.60
N GLU A 39 6.09 8.79 1.56
CA GLU A 39 6.70 9.81 2.41
C GLU A 39 7.77 9.23 3.36
N VAL A 40 7.50 8.07 3.96
CA VAL A 40 8.46 7.39 4.85
C VAL A 40 9.72 6.96 4.09
N PHE A 41 9.58 6.41 2.88
CA PHE A 41 10.71 5.94 2.06
C PHE A 41 11.43 7.05 1.28
N ARG A 42 10.94 8.30 1.35
CA ARG A 42 11.65 9.47 0.80
C ARG A 42 12.78 9.98 1.72
N GLN A 43 12.89 9.47 2.95
CA GLN A 43 13.96 9.77 3.91
C GLN A 43 15.18 8.88 3.68
#